data_AF-A0A9D1DQ77-F1
#
_entry.id   AF-A0A9D1DQ77-F1
#
_cell.length_a   1.000
_cell.length_b   1.000
_cell.length_c   1.000
_cell.angle_alpha   90.00
_cell.angle_beta   90.00
_cell.angle_gamma   90.00
#
_symmetry.space_group_name_H-M   'P 1'
#
loop_
_entity.id
_entity.type
_entity.pdbx_description
1 polymer ?
#
loop_
_entity_poly.entity_id
_entity_poly.type
_entity_poly.pdbx_seq_one_letter_code
_entity_poly.pdbx_strand_id
1 'polypeptide(L)'
;MVTVLLLVLIAALSYALGCLNGSLIISHRMFGVDIRSMGSGNAGATNFFRSFGRAGLLEVLAVDIGKGALAAFLGGILLGLAAPEQADVAYYREVGRAFATFCCIMGHVFPAPFGFRGGKGILCGMACVFVMEYHAGIICMLIFAVA
;
A
#
# COMPACT_ATOMS: atom_id res chain seq x y z
N MET A 1 10.65 25.39 -2.74
CA MET A 1 9.44 25.48 -1.89
C MET A 1 8.32 24.55 -2.37
N VAL A 2 7.92 24.60 -3.65
CA VAL A 2 6.85 23.74 -4.22
C VAL A 2 7.12 22.24 -4.08
N THR A 3 8.33 21.78 -4.38
CA THR A 3 8.71 20.35 -4.26
C THR A 3 8.54 19.82 -2.83
N VAL A 4 8.95 20.60 -1.82
CA VAL A 4 8.82 20.21 -0.41
C VAL A 4 7.34 20.11 -0.01
N LEU A 5 6.51 21.07 -0.42
CA LEU A 5 5.07 21.03 -0.16
C LEU A 5 4.42 19.79 -0.79
N LEU A 6 4.80 19.45 -2.02
CA LEU A 6 4.29 18.27 -2.70
C LEU A 6 4.77 16.96 -2.06
N LEU A 7 6.00 16.89 -1.56
CA LEU A 7 6.46 15.73 -0.78
C LEU A 7 5.63 15.56 0.49
N VAL A 8 5.36 16.63 1.24
CA VAL A 8 4.49 16.56 2.43
C VAL A 8 3.09 16.07 2.07
N LEU A 9 2.52 16.58 0.97
CA LEU A 9 1.21 16.14 0.48
C LEU A 9 1.21 14.66 0.07
N ILE A 10 2.24 14.22 -0.66
CA ILE A 10 2.41 12.81 -1.08
C ILE A 10 2.52 11.91 0.16
N ALA A 11 3.29 12.31 1.17
CA ALA A 11 3.44 11.55 2.40
C ALA A 11 2.08 11.39 3.11
N ALA A 12 1.36 12.49 3.31
CA ALA A 12 0.07 12.49 3.98
C ALA A 12 -0.97 11.62 3.23
N LEU A 13 -1.11 11.81 1.91
CA LEU A 13 -2.07 11.08 1.10
C LEU A 13 -1.73 9.59 1.02
N SER A 14 -0.47 9.25 0.77
CA SER A 14 -0.04 7.86 0.64
C SER A 14 -0.12 7.11 1.96
N TYR A 15 0.23 7.76 3.07
CA TYR A 15 0.05 7.20 4.41
C TYR A 15 -1.42 6.98 4.75
N ALA A 16 -2.28 7.95 4.44
CA ALA A 16 -3.73 7.83 4.65
C ALA A 16 -4.34 6.69 3.82
N LEU A 17 -3.92 6.54 2.56
CA LEU A 17 -4.28 5.39 1.72
C LEU A 17 -3.75 4.08 2.33
N GLY A 18 -2.50 4.06 2.79
CA GLY A 18 -1.89 2.90 3.45
C GLY A 18 -2.67 2.45 4.68
N CYS A 19 -3.21 3.40 5.45
CA CYS A 19 -4.02 3.13 6.64
C CYS A 19 -5.32 2.36 6.35
N LEU A 20 -5.79 2.32 5.09
CA LEU A 20 -6.94 1.52 4.68
C LEU A 20 -6.56 0.03 4.67
N ASN A 21 -6.48 -0.60 5.85
CA ASN A 21 -6.14 -2.01 5.96
C ASN A 21 -7.37 -2.89 5.63
N GLY A 22 -7.33 -3.54 4.46
CA GLY A 22 -8.46 -4.33 3.97
C GLY A 22 -8.89 -5.43 4.95
N SER A 23 -7.93 -6.17 5.53
CA SER A 23 -8.25 -7.25 6.47
C SER A 23 -8.95 -6.75 7.73
N LEU A 24 -8.52 -5.62 8.31
CA LEU A 24 -9.16 -5.04 9.50
C LEU A 24 -10.56 -4.50 9.18
N ILE A 25 -10.68 -3.74 8.08
CA ILE A 25 -11.95 -3.12 7.68
C ILE A 25 -12.99 -4.19 7.36
N ILE A 26 -12.63 -5.17 6.53
CA ILE A 26 -13.57 -6.19 6.06
C ILE A 26 -13.88 -7.19 7.18
N SER A 27 -12.92 -7.57 8.03
CA SER A 27 -13.22 -8.50 9.14
C SER A 27 -14.22 -7.89 10.12
N HIS A 28 -14.01 -6.62 10.47
CA HIS A 28 -14.90 -5.91 11.37
C HIS A 28 -16.28 -5.69 10.72
N ARG A 29 -16.32 -5.26 9.45
CA ARG A 29 -17.58 -4.98 8.74
C ARG A 29 -18.42 -6.24 8.51
N MET A 30 -17.82 -7.34 8.06
CA MET A 30 -18.56 -8.54 7.65
C MET A 30 -18.81 -9.52 8.79
N PHE A 31 -17.88 -9.61 9.75
CA PHE A 31 -17.91 -10.63 10.79
C PHE A 31 -17.99 -10.04 12.20
N GLY A 32 -17.85 -8.72 12.37
CA GLY A 32 -17.88 -8.07 13.69
C GLY A 32 -16.66 -8.39 14.55
N VAL A 33 -15.56 -8.88 13.95
CA VAL A 33 -14.36 -9.34 14.66
C VAL A 33 -13.12 -8.61 14.16
N ASP A 34 -12.23 -8.25 15.09
CA ASP A 34 -10.88 -7.81 14.77
C ASP A 34 -10.04 -9.02 14.35
N ILE A 35 -9.59 -9.07 13.10
CA ILE A 35 -8.77 -10.18 12.58
C ILE A 35 -7.49 -10.44 13.41
N ARG A 36 -7.01 -9.44 14.18
CA ARG A 36 -5.82 -9.58 15.02
C ARG A 36 -6.05 -10.45 16.26
N SER A 37 -7.30 -10.74 16.64
CA SER A 37 -7.61 -11.73 17.68
C SER A 37 -7.74 -13.16 17.13
N MET A 38 -7.58 -13.34 15.82
CA MET A 38 -7.82 -14.61 15.13
C MET A 38 -6.57 -15.13 14.42
N GLY A 39 -6.48 -16.45 14.28
CA GLY A 39 -5.44 -17.12 13.52
C GLY A 39 -4.03 -16.75 13.98
N SER A 40 -3.22 -16.20 13.06
CA SER A 40 -1.84 -15.77 13.35
C SER A 40 -1.74 -14.40 14.06
N GLY A 41 -2.87 -13.72 14.31
CA GLY A 41 -2.93 -12.38 14.88
C GLY A 41 -2.47 -11.24 13.94
N ASN A 42 -2.15 -11.54 12.68
CA ASN A 42 -1.67 -10.54 11.72
C ASN A 42 -2.84 -9.95 10.91
N ALA A 43 -2.84 -8.64 10.66
CA ALA A 43 -3.86 -7.96 9.86
C ALA A 43 -3.54 -8.01 8.35
N GLY A 44 -3.43 -9.21 7.79
CA GLY A 44 -3.15 -9.42 6.37
C GLY A 44 -3.98 -10.53 5.73
N ALA A 45 -4.02 -10.51 4.39
CA ALA A 45 -4.88 -11.39 3.58
C ALA A 45 -4.70 -12.89 3.87
N THR A 46 -3.48 -13.36 4.14
CA THR A 46 -3.24 -14.78 4.51
C THR A 46 -3.95 -15.18 5.80
N ASN A 47 -3.88 -14.32 6.83
CA ASN A 47 -4.55 -14.60 8.10
C ASN A 47 -6.08 -14.50 7.94
N PHE A 48 -6.53 -13.51 7.17
CA PHE A 48 -7.93 -13.37 6.81
C PHE A 48 -8.49 -14.63 6.14
N PHE A 49 -7.79 -15.14 5.11
CA PHE A 49 -8.19 -16.38 4.43
C PHE A 49 -8.21 -17.59 5.38
N ARG A 50 -7.22 -17.72 6.27
CA ARG A 50 -7.19 -18.80 7.26
C ARG A 50 -8.33 -18.73 8.27
N SER A 51 -8.81 -17.52 8.59
CA SER A 51 -9.82 -17.30 9.63
C SER A 51 -11.25 -17.32 9.10
N PHE A 52 -11.48 -16.78 7.89
CA PHE A 52 -12.83 -16.59 7.31
C PHE A 52 -13.03 -17.26 5.94
N GLY A 53 -12.00 -17.92 5.41
CA GLY A 53 -12.05 -18.53 4.08
C GLY A 53 -12.13 -17.49 2.96
N ARG A 54 -12.90 -17.80 1.90
CA ARG A 54 -13.00 -16.96 0.70
C ARG A 54 -13.94 -15.77 0.86
N ALA A 55 -14.86 -15.81 1.82
CA ALA A 55 -15.87 -14.76 2.02
C ALA A 55 -15.19 -13.44 2.40
N GLY A 56 -15.29 -12.43 1.54
CA GLY A 56 -14.65 -11.12 1.72
C GLY A 56 -13.16 -11.07 1.34
N LEU A 57 -12.51 -12.19 0.98
CA LEU A 57 -11.09 -12.18 0.61
C LEU A 57 -10.82 -11.31 -0.62
N LEU A 58 -11.67 -11.38 -1.64
CA LEU A 58 -11.52 -10.57 -2.85
C LEU A 58 -11.54 -9.07 -2.53
N GLU A 59 -12.40 -8.64 -1.60
CA GLU A 59 -12.47 -7.23 -1.16
C GLU A 59 -11.21 -6.81 -0.42
N VAL A 60 -10.67 -7.68 0.45
CA VAL A 60 -9.39 -7.44 1.13
C VAL A 60 -8.26 -7.25 0.10
N LEU A 61 -8.15 -8.16 -0.87
CA LEU A 61 -7.14 -8.08 -1.92
C LEU A 61 -7.32 -6.81 -2.77
N ALA A 62 -8.55 -6.49 -3.16
CA ALA A 62 -8.85 -5.30 -3.97
C ALA A 62 -8.46 -4.01 -3.23
N VAL A 63 -8.75 -3.90 -1.93
CA VAL A 63 -8.38 -2.74 -1.11
C VAL A 63 -6.85 -2.63 -0.99
N ASP A 64 -6.15 -3.71 -0.63
CA ASP A 64 -4.71 -3.66 -0.41
C ASP A 64 -3.90 -3.47 -1.71
N ILE A 65 -4.34 -4.03 -2.83
CA ILE A 65 -3.73 -3.79 -4.14
C ILE A 65 -4.06 -2.37 -4.62
N GLY A 66 -5.34 -2.00 -4.58
CA GLY A 66 -5.84 -0.72 -5.09
C GLY A 66 -5.20 0.46 -4.40
N LYS A 67 -5.08 0.42 -3.06
CA LYS A 67 -4.46 1.51 -2.30
C LYS A 67 -2.97 1.68 -2.62
N GLY A 68 -2.24 0.57 -2.81
CA GLY A 68 -0.81 0.59 -3.12
C GLY A 68 -0.56 1.13 -4.54
N ALA A 69 -1.28 0.59 -5.52
CA ALA A 69 -1.19 1.06 -6.89
C ALA A 69 -1.57 2.55 -7.01
N LEU A 70 -2.66 2.96 -6.36
CA LEU A 70 -3.10 4.35 -6.36
C LEU A 70 -2.09 5.29 -5.70
N ALA A 71 -1.54 4.91 -4.54
CA ALA A 71 -0.54 5.71 -3.84
C ALA A 71 0.71 5.94 -4.70
N ALA A 72 1.29 4.86 -5.24
CA ALA A 72 2.48 4.96 -6.11
C ALA A 72 2.19 5.81 -7.36
N PHE A 73 1.06 5.58 -8.03
CA PHE A 73 0.68 6.32 -9.24
C PHE A 73 0.52 7.81 -8.97
N LEU A 74 -0.22 8.19 -7.93
CA LEU A 74 -0.42 9.58 -7.53
C LEU A 74 0.89 10.24 -7.09
N GLY A 75 1.74 9.53 -6.35
CA GLY A 75 3.06 10.01 -5.95
C GLY A 75 3.92 10.43 -7.15
N GLY A 76 3.94 9.60 -8.19
CA GLY A 76 4.64 9.90 -9.43
C GLY A 76 4.08 11.12 -10.15
N ILE A 77 2.75 11.21 -10.30
CA ILE A 77 2.11 12.37 -10.93
C ILE A 77 2.45 13.65 -10.17
N LEU A 78 2.20 13.66 -8.86
CA LEU A 78 2.35 14.84 -8.02
C LEU A 78 3.79 15.36 -8.03
N LEU A 79 4.79 14.49 -7.88
CA LEU A 79 6.18 14.95 -7.89
C LEU A 79 6.67 15.27 -9.30
N GLY A 80 6.14 14.61 -10.33
CA GLY A 80 6.40 14.96 -11.74
C GLY A 80 5.94 16.37 -12.11
N LEU A 81 4.86 16.88 -11.50
CA LEU A 81 4.42 18.29 -11.66
C LEU A 81 5.38 19.30 -11.02
N ALA A 82 6.26 18.84 -10.13
CA ALA A 82 7.25 19.66 -9.45
C ALA A 82 8.59 19.75 -10.21
N ALA A 83 8.72 19.04 -11.33
CA ALA A 83 9.95 18.98 -12.11
C ALA A 83 10.26 20.37 -12.71
N PRO A 84 11.45 20.94 -12.45
CA PRO A 84 11.92 22.15 -13.15
C PRO A 84 11.96 21.94 -14.66
N GLU A 85 11.85 23.01 -15.43
CA GLU A 85 11.75 22.97 -16.90
C GLU A 85 12.95 22.27 -17.57
N GLN A 86 14.15 22.36 -16.97
CA GLN A 86 15.38 21.73 -17.46
C GLN A 86 15.66 20.36 -16.81
N ALA A 87 14.80 19.89 -15.91
CA ALA A 87 15.00 18.64 -15.20
C ALA A 87 14.33 17.46 -15.90
N ASP A 88 14.86 16.27 -15.66
CA ASP A 88 14.23 15.03 -16.13
C ASP A 88 12.94 14.73 -15.34
N VAL A 89 11.79 14.92 -15.98
CA VAL A 89 10.48 14.63 -15.40
C VAL A 89 10.33 13.15 -15.04
N ALA A 90 10.98 12.24 -15.78
CA ALA A 90 10.92 10.81 -15.49
C ALA A 90 11.56 10.51 -14.13
N TYR A 91 12.73 11.08 -13.85
CA TYR A 91 13.39 10.99 -12.55
C TYR A 91 12.49 11.48 -11.41
N TYR A 92 11.83 12.63 -11.56
CA TYR A 92 10.92 13.15 -10.52
C TYR A 92 9.71 12.23 -10.29
N ARG A 93 9.17 11.63 -11.36
CA ARG A 93 8.07 10.65 -11.24
C ARG A 93 8.52 9.40 -10.50
N GLU A 94 9.73 8.89 -10.76
CA GLU A 94 10.27 7.72 -10.08
C GLU A 94 10.49 7.98 -8.59
N VAL A 95 11.11 9.13 -8.24
CA VAL A 95 11.28 9.56 -6.84
C VAL A 95 9.92 9.68 -6.14
N GLY A 96 8.92 10.25 -6.83
CA GLY A 96 7.56 10.41 -6.30
C GLY A 96 6.88 9.06 -6.02
N ARG A 97 6.99 8.11 -6.95
CA ARG A 97 6.47 6.74 -6.77
C ARG A 97 7.16 6.03 -5.62
N ALA A 98 8.48 6.10 -5.53
CA ALA A 98 9.26 5.46 -4.47
C ALA A 98 8.90 6.02 -3.09
N PHE A 99 8.82 7.35 -2.98
CA PHE A 99 8.46 8.01 -1.73
C PHE A 99 7.02 7.69 -1.29
N ALA A 100 6.06 7.74 -2.22
CA ALA A 100 4.69 7.33 -1.95
C ALA A 100 4.58 5.87 -1.53
N THR A 101 5.34 4.99 -2.17
CA THR A 101 5.41 3.56 -1.84
C THR A 101 5.84 3.36 -0.39
N PHE A 102 6.91 4.02 0.04
CA PHE A 102 7.37 3.98 1.43
C PHE A 102 6.28 4.45 2.39
N CYS A 103 5.68 5.62 2.15
CA CYS A 103 4.63 6.16 3.02
C CYS A 103 3.37 5.25 3.07
N CYS A 104 2.99 4.65 1.95
CA CYS A 104 1.85 3.73 1.87
C CYS A 104 2.11 2.45 2.67
N ILE A 105 3.31 1.86 2.54
CA ILE A 105 3.71 0.69 3.34
C ILE A 105 3.72 1.04 4.82
N MET A 106 4.27 2.21 5.20
CA MET A 106 4.25 2.67 6.59
C MET A 106 2.83 2.84 7.12
N GLY A 107 1.90 3.36 6.32
CA GLY A 107 0.48 3.43 6.66
C GLY A 107 -0.17 2.05 6.83
N HIS A 108 0.21 1.06 6.01
CA HIS A 108 -0.31 -0.30 6.12
C HIS A 108 0.22 -1.03 7.37
N VAL A 109 1.51 -0.86 7.69
CA VAL A 109 2.17 -1.54 8.82
C VAL A 109 1.84 -0.87 10.14
N PHE A 110 1.85 0.47 10.17
CA PHE A 110 1.58 1.29 11.34
C PHE A 110 0.39 2.24 11.10
N PRO A 111 -0.82 1.71 10.88
CA PRO A 111 -2.00 2.54 10.65
C PRO A 111 -2.44 3.26 11.92
N ALA A 112 -2.40 4.59 11.92
CA ALA A 112 -2.80 5.40 13.07
C ALA A 112 -4.24 5.09 13.58
N PRO A 113 -5.27 4.94 12.72
CA PRO A 113 -6.64 4.66 13.19
C PRO A 113 -6.79 3.32 13.90
N PHE A 114 -5.86 2.39 13.71
CA PHE A 114 -5.89 1.05 14.29
C PHE A 114 -4.83 0.86 15.38
N GLY A 115 -4.40 1.95 16.02
CA GLY A 115 -3.43 1.92 17.12
C GLY A 115 -2.03 1.50 16.66
N PHE A 116 -1.65 1.85 15.44
CA PHE A 116 -0.35 1.54 14.82
C PHE A 116 -0.01 0.05 14.76
N ARG A 117 -1.03 -0.81 14.72
CA ARG A 117 -0.88 -2.28 14.63
C ARG A 117 -1.59 -2.80 13.39
N GLY A 118 -0.88 -2.82 12.27
CA GLY A 118 -1.37 -3.23 10.96
C GLY A 118 -0.85 -4.59 10.49
N GLY A 119 -0.71 -4.72 9.17
CA GLY A 119 -0.22 -5.94 8.52
C GLY A 119 1.27 -5.85 8.16
N LYS A 120 1.76 -6.82 7.37
CA LYS A 120 3.18 -6.87 6.95
C LYS A 120 3.48 -6.07 5.68
N GLY A 121 2.47 -5.53 4.99
CA GLY A 121 2.67 -4.70 3.80
C GLY A 121 3.04 -5.44 2.51
N ILE A 122 3.09 -6.78 2.50
CA ILE A 122 3.55 -7.57 1.34
C ILE A 122 2.73 -7.26 0.08
N LEU A 123 1.40 -7.43 0.12
CA LEU A 123 0.55 -7.27 -1.05
C LEU A 123 0.48 -5.82 -1.54
N CYS A 124 0.33 -4.87 -0.61
CA CYS A 124 0.33 -3.44 -0.91
C CYS A 124 1.68 -2.99 -1.50
N GLY A 125 2.80 -3.43 -0.92
CA GLY A 125 4.13 -3.16 -1.43
C GLY A 125 4.37 -3.76 -2.81
N MET A 126 3.92 -5.00 -3.04
CA MET A 126 3.97 -5.62 -4.36
C MET A 126 3.20 -4.80 -5.40
N ALA A 127 1.97 -4.34 -5.08
CA ALA A 127 1.20 -3.49 -5.97
C ALA A 127 1.92 -2.16 -6.29
N CYS A 128 2.58 -1.54 -5.30
CA CYS A 128 3.41 -0.36 -5.53
C CYS A 128 4.58 -0.65 -6.48
N VAL A 129 5.30 -1.77 -6.28
CA VAL A 129 6.42 -2.17 -7.15
C VAL A 129 5.95 -2.41 -8.58
N PHE A 130 4.79 -3.02 -8.80
CA PHE A 130 4.21 -3.18 -10.14
C PHE A 130 3.99 -1.85 -10.86
N VAL A 131 3.60 -0.78 -10.14
CA VAL A 131 3.43 0.57 -10.70
C VAL A 131 4.78 1.24 -10.97
N MET A 132 5.78 0.98 -10.13
CA MET A 132 7.13 1.52 -10.30
C MET A 132 7.83 0.89 -11.49
N GLU A 133 7.94 -0.44 -11.48
CA GLU A 133 8.63 -1.23 -12.48
C GLU A 133 8.04 -2.64 -12.54
N TYR A 134 7.21 -2.89 -13.55
CA TYR A 134 6.42 -4.12 -13.63
C TYR A 134 7.29 -5.38 -13.81
N HIS A 135 8.48 -5.29 -14.43
CA HIS A 135 9.41 -6.42 -14.51
C HIS A 135 9.87 -6.86 -13.12
N ALA A 136 10.26 -5.90 -12.27
CA ALA A 136 10.61 -6.17 -10.88
C ALA A 136 9.41 -6.72 -10.11
N GLY A 137 8.20 -6.19 -10.35
CA GLY A 137 6.96 -6.70 -9.78
C GLY A 137 6.71 -8.18 -10.10
N ILE A 138 6.87 -8.56 -11.38
CA ILE A 138 6.74 -9.96 -11.83
C ILE A 138 7.78 -10.84 -11.13
N ILE A 139 9.05 -10.43 -11.11
CA ILE A 139 10.13 -11.20 -10.48
C ILE A 139 9.84 -11.40 -8.98
N CYS A 140 9.48 -10.34 -8.26
CA CYS A 140 9.12 -10.42 -6.85
C CYS A 140 7.91 -11.34 -6.62
N MET A 141 6.89 -11.28 -7.49
CA MET A 141 5.73 -12.15 -7.39
C MET A 141 6.08 -13.62 -7.63
N LEU A 142 6.93 -13.92 -8.62
CA LEU A 142 7.39 -15.27 -8.91
C LEU A 142 8.23 -15.84 -7.76
N ILE A 143 9.16 -15.05 -7.21
CA ILE A 143 9.94 -15.45 -6.03
C ILE A 143 9.01 -15.72 -4.84
N PHE A 144 8.03 -14.84 -4.60
CA PHE A 144 7.07 -15.01 -3.51
C PHE A 144 6.18 -16.25 -3.69
N ALA A 145 5.85 -16.62 -4.94
CA ALA A 145 5.01 -17.79 -5.23
C ALA A 145 5.72 -19.13 -4.96
N VAL A 146 7.06 -19.16 -4.92
CA VAL A 146 7.85 -20.38 -4.67
C VAL A 146 8.49 -20.44 -3.28
N ALA A 147 8.36 -19.37 -2.50
CA ALA A 147 8.86 -19.27 -1.12
C ALA A 147 7.81 -19.76 -0.10
#